data_AF-H1YFJ4-F1
#
_entry.id   AF-H1YFJ4-F1
#
_cell.length_a   1.000
_cell.length_b   1.000
_cell.length_c   1.000
_cell.angle_alpha   90.00
_cell.angle_beta   90.00
_cell.angle_gamma   90.00
#
_symmetry.space_group_name_H-M   'P 1'
#
loop_
_entity.id
_entity.type
_entity.pdbx_description
1 polymer ?
#
loop_
_entity_poly.entity_id
_entity_poly.type
_entity_poly.pdbx_seq_one_letter_code
_entity_poly.pdbx_strand_id
1 'polypeptide(L)'
;MEFRLFEVFQMLSLLIAVYCYKGLNRFKLSAFIPLLIIVVVTENLAVNCDKLGWHTNYWIYNTYLIISTPVSLCIFFRMLLLKGKGRVMYLAFSILLMACLLFNICFFQGIYQADTYSMILCEFAMAVISLLAVVKLFLEDDSAIMLNTHPYFWISAGTLIFSAGALIIMGLHQYILVKNLRYYGLRVDRYVMPTLNYILYSSYGYAFILCRKLTNKPSQQ
;
A
#
# COMPACT_ATOMS: atom_id res chain seq x y z
N MET A 1 1.24 -6.17 25.54
CA MET A 1 0.88 -5.84 24.14
C MET A 1 2.12 -5.20 23.57
N GLU A 2 2.92 -5.93 22.79
CA GLU A 2 4.14 -5.35 22.22
C GLU A 2 3.73 -4.52 21.02
N PHE A 3 3.62 -3.21 21.22
CA PHE A 3 3.42 -2.28 20.11
C PHE A 3 4.73 -2.17 19.35
N ARG A 4 4.74 -2.67 18.12
CA ARG A 4 5.89 -2.49 17.24
C ARG A 4 5.83 -1.06 16.71
N LEU A 5 6.99 -0.42 16.64
CA LEU A 5 7.07 1.03 16.37
C LEU A 5 6.43 1.40 15.01
N PHE A 6 6.33 0.47 14.04
CA PHE A 6 5.61 0.68 12.77
C PHE A 6 4.09 0.73 12.90
N GLU A 7 3.50 0.05 13.88
CA GLU A 7 2.05 0.08 14.16
C GLU A 7 1.66 1.49 14.64
N VAL A 8 2.56 2.18 15.36
CA VAL A 8 2.37 3.57 15.77
C VAL A 8 2.29 4.50 14.56
N PHE A 9 3.15 4.29 13.55
CA PHE A 9 3.13 5.08 12.31
C PHE A 9 1.86 4.82 11.48
N GLN A 10 1.37 3.58 11.46
CA GLN A 10 0.09 3.24 10.82
C GLN A 10 -1.08 3.97 11.49
N MET A 11 -1.17 3.89 12.81
CA MET A 11 -2.20 4.58 13.59
C MET A 11 -2.11 6.10 13.42
N LEU A 12 -0.90 6.66 13.44
CA LEU A 12 -0.67 8.09 13.21
C LEU A 12 -1.13 8.50 11.82
N SER A 13 -0.81 7.72 10.79
CA SER A 13 -1.25 7.96 9.41
C SER A 13 -2.78 7.95 9.30
N LEU A 14 -3.45 7.01 9.97
CA LEU A 14 -4.92 6.96 10.07
C LEU A 14 -5.50 8.20 10.76
N LEU A 15 -4.95 8.61 11.90
CA LEU A 15 -5.39 9.81 12.63
C LEU A 15 -5.23 11.07 11.77
N ILE A 16 -4.10 11.20 11.07
CA ILE A 16 -3.85 12.29 10.13
C ILE A 16 -4.87 12.25 8.98
N ALA A 17 -5.17 11.08 8.42
CA ALA A 17 -6.16 10.93 7.36
C ALA A 17 -7.56 11.39 7.79
N VAL A 18 -7.99 11.00 9.01
CA VAL A 18 -9.28 11.43 9.59
C VAL A 18 -9.29 12.94 9.84
N TYR A 19 -8.22 13.48 10.43
CA TYR A 19 -8.08 14.92 10.68
C TYR A 19 -8.07 15.75 9.38
N CYS A 20 -7.51 15.20 8.30
CA CYS A 20 -7.42 15.84 7.00
C CYS A 20 -8.56 15.46 6.04
N TYR A 21 -9.64 14.84 6.53
CA TYR A 21 -10.74 14.30 5.71
C TYR A 21 -11.28 15.27 4.65
N LYS A 22 -11.51 16.53 5.01
CA LYS A 22 -12.01 17.56 4.08
C LYS A 22 -11.07 17.73 2.87
N GLY A 23 -9.76 17.74 3.11
CA GLY A 23 -8.75 17.80 2.06
C GLY A 23 -8.73 16.52 1.24
N LEU A 24 -8.71 15.35 1.89
CA LEU A 24 -8.73 14.05 1.19
C LEU A 24 -9.95 13.92 0.27
N ASN A 25 -11.13 14.35 0.72
CA ASN A 25 -12.35 14.26 -0.08
C ASN A 25 -12.29 15.15 -1.33
N ARG A 26 -11.70 16.35 -1.22
CA ARG A 26 -11.48 17.25 -2.37
C ARG A 26 -10.57 16.62 -3.43
N PHE A 27 -9.53 15.92 -3.00
CA PHE A 27 -8.62 15.19 -3.89
C PHE A 27 -9.10 13.77 -4.23
N LYS A 28 -10.35 13.39 -3.88
CA LYS A 28 -10.94 12.05 -4.10
C LYS A 28 -10.17 10.88 -3.45
N LEU A 29 -9.36 11.16 -2.44
CA LEU A 29 -8.51 10.23 -1.69
C LEU A 29 -9.17 9.72 -0.40
N SER A 30 -10.47 9.97 -0.18
CA SER A 30 -11.19 9.53 1.03
C SER A 30 -11.19 8.00 1.23
N ALA A 31 -10.97 7.23 0.16
CA ALA A 31 -10.82 5.77 0.22
C ALA A 31 -9.55 5.29 0.96
N PHE A 32 -8.57 6.17 1.23
CA PHE A 32 -7.44 5.83 2.10
C PHE A 32 -7.84 5.57 3.55
N ILE A 33 -8.93 6.18 4.03
CA ILE A 33 -9.40 5.98 5.41
C ILE A 33 -9.85 4.52 5.63
N PRO A 34 -10.80 3.96 4.85
CA PRO A 34 -11.15 2.56 5.02
C PRO A 34 -9.96 1.62 4.76
N LEU A 35 -9.06 1.95 3.81
CA LEU A 35 -7.84 1.17 3.60
C LEU A 35 -6.95 1.12 4.85
N LEU A 36 -6.71 2.27 5.50
CA LEU A 36 -5.90 2.35 6.71
C LEU A 36 -6.57 1.68 7.92
N ILE A 37 -7.91 1.73 8.02
CA ILE A 37 -8.66 0.97 9.02
C ILE A 37 -8.44 -0.53 8.82
N ILE A 38 -8.58 -1.02 7.57
CA ILE A 38 -8.33 -2.42 7.23
C ILE A 38 -6.91 -2.82 7.64
N VAL A 39 -5.89 -2.04 7.29
CA VAL A 39 -4.49 -2.29 7.67
C VAL A 39 -4.33 -2.38 9.19
N VAL A 40 -4.82 -1.39 9.94
CA VAL A 40 -4.68 -1.35 11.39
C VAL A 40 -5.37 -2.54 12.05
N VAL A 41 -6.57 -2.91 11.58
CA VAL A 41 -7.30 -4.08 12.09
C VAL A 41 -6.53 -5.37 11.78
N THR A 42 -6.07 -5.55 10.54
CA THR A 42 -5.28 -6.71 10.12
C THR A 42 -4.04 -6.89 10.97
N GLU A 43 -3.25 -5.84 11.19
CA GLU A 43 -2.02 -5.92 12.00
C GLU A 43 -2.33 -6.22 13.47
N ASN A 44 -3.36 -5.58 14.04
CA ASN A 44 -3.76 -5.87 15.43
C ASN A 44 -4.24 -7.31 15.61
N LEU A 45 -5.00 -7.85 14.65
CA LEU A 45 -5.44 -9.25 14.67
C LEU A 45 -4.27 -10.21 14.47
N ALA A 46 -3.35 -9.91 13.55
CA ALA A 46 -2.21 -10.76 13.26
C ALA A 46 -1.22 -10.85 14.43
N VAL A 47 -1.00 -9.76 15.17
CA VAL A 47 -0.13 -9.74 16.37
C VAL A 47 -0.75 -10.49 17.54
N ASN A 48 -2.06 -10.36 17.71
CA ASN A 48 -2.77 -10.98 18.84
C ASN A 48 -3.37 -12.35 18.48
N CYS A 49 -2.97 -12.93 17.34
CA CYS A 49 -3.47 -14.21 16.82
C CYS A 49 -3.37 -15.32 17.87
N ASP A 50 -2.19 -15.47 18.50
CA ASP A 50 -1.95 -16.48 19.54
C ASP A 50 -2.84 -16.29 20.77
N LYS A 51 -3.14 -15.03 21.14
CA LYS A 51 -4.01 -14.71 22.28
C LYS A 51 -5.48 -14.96 21.99
N LEU A 52 -5.86 -14.92 20.72
CA LEU A 52 -7.22 -15.23 20.25
C LEU A 52 -7.42 -16.73 20.06
N GLY A 53 -6.41 -17.56 20.35
CA GLY A 53 -6.47 -19.01 20.21
C GLY A 53 -6.27 -19.49 18.78
N TRP A 54 -5.74 -18.66 17.89
CA TRP A 54 -5.46 -19.01 16.51
C TRP A 54 -3.99 -19.40 16.35
N HIS A 55 -3.74 -20.55 15.71
CA HIS A 55 -2.38 -21.09 15.53
C HIS A 55 -1.59 -20.43 14.39
N THR A 56 -2.27 -19.75 13.45
CA THR A 56 -1.64 -19.12 12.29
C THR A 56 -2.34 -17.81 11.91
N ASN A 57 -1.56 -16.85 11.42
CA ASN A 57 -2.05 -15.55 10.97
C ASN A 57 -2.25 -15.48 9.44
N TYR A 58 -2.05 -16.58 8.71
CA TYR A 58 -2.11 -16.58 7.24
C TYR A 58 -3.46 -16.16 6.69
N TRP A 59 -4.54 -16.66 7.30
CA TRP A 59 -5.90 -16.32 6.87
C TRP A 59 -6.20 -14.82 7.03
N ILE A 60 -5.62 -14.16 8.04
CA ILE A 60 -5.78 -12.72 8.29
C ILE A 60 -5.16 -11.94 7.13
N TYR A 61 -3.94 -12.30 6.73
CA TYR A 61 -3.23 -11.66 5.62
C TYR A 61 -3.84 -11.97 4.25
N ASN A 62 -4.32 -13.19 4.03
CA ASN A 62 -5.02 -13.54 2.78
C ASN A 62 -6.35 -12.78 2.64
N THR A 63 -7.11 -12.68 3.74
CA THR A 63 -8.35 -11.88 3.79
C THR A 63 -8.04 -10.40 3.56
N TYR A 64 -6.98 -9.89 4.18
CA TYR A 64 -6.48 -8.55 3.94
C TYR A 64 -6.19 -8.31 2.45
N LEU A 65 -5.54 -9.25 1.77
CA LEU A 65 -5.20 -9.11 0.35
C LEU A 65 -6.47 -9.01 -0.52
N ILE A 66 -7.48 -9.84 -0.28
CA ILE A 66 -8.76 -9.81 -1.01
C ILE A 66 -9.47 -8.45 -0.84
N ILE A 67 -9.47 -7.89 0.37
CA ILE A 67 -10.22 -6.68 0.70
C ILE A 67 -9.45 -5.41 0.34
N SER A 68 -8.14 -5.37 0.61
CA SER A 68 -7.31 -4.17 0.42
C SER A 68 -7.00 -3.90 -1.05
N THR A 69 -6.77 -4.95 -1.85
CA THR A 69 -6.44 -4.83 -3.28
C THR A 69 -7.48 -4.01 -4.07
N PRO A 70 -8.79 -4.30 -4.03
CA PRO A 70 -9.78 -3.52 -4.78
C PRO A 70 -9.87 -2.06 -4.29
N VAL A 71 -9.65 -1.80 -2.99
CA VAL A 71 -9.63 -0.43 -2.45
C VAL A 71 -8.43 0.33 -3.01
N SER A 72 -7.24 -0.29 -3.01
CA SER A 72 -6.02 0.28 -3.58
C SER A 72 -6.16 0.55 -5.09
N LEU A 73 -6.71 -0.40 -5.85
CA LEU A 73 -6.99 -0.20 -7.28
C LEU A 73 -7.99 0.94 -7.52
N CYS A 74 -9.04 1.06 -6.70
CA CYS A 74 -9.99 2.16 -6.79
C CYS A 74 -9.33 3.54 -6.52
N ILE A 75 -8.42 3.61 -5.56
CA ILE A 75 -7.63 4.82 -5.27
C ILE A 75 -6.79 5.20 -6.49
N PHE A 76 -6.00 4.27 -7.03
CA PHE A 76 -5.12 4.54 -8.16
C PHE A 76 -5.89 4.86 -9.45
N PHE A 77 -7.04 4.22 -9.66
CA PHE A 77 -7.94 4.56 -10.76
C PHE A 77 -8.36 6.04 -10.71
N ARG A 78 -8.69 6.55 -9.51
CA ARG A 78 -9.06 7.95 -9.32
C ARG A 78 -7.87 8.90 -9.46
N MET A 79 -6.68 8.48 -9.05
CA MET A 79 -5.45 9.29 -9.16
C MET A 79 -4.96 9.40 -10.60
N LEU A 80 -5.01 8.32 -11.38
CA LEU A 80 -4.51 8.31 -12.76
C LEU A 80 -5.41 9.08 -13.73
N LEU A 81 -6.69 9.33 -13.41
CA LEU A 81 -7.62 10.12 -14.25
C LEU A 81 -7.65 9.68 -15.74
N LEU A 82 -7.50 8.38 -16.00
CA LEU A 82 -7.41 7.84 -17.36
C LEU A 82 -8.70 8.08 -18.16
N LYS A 83 -8.55 8.43 -19.44
CA LYS A 83 -9.65 8.61 -20.40
C LYS A 83 -9.52 7.62 -21.57
N GLY A 84 -10.64 7.32 -22.23
CA GLY A 84 -10.67 6.48 -23.43
C GLY A 84 -10.09 5.08 -23.22
N LYS A 85 -9.17 4.66 -24.12
CA LYS A 85 -8.55 3.33 -24.13
C LYS A 85 -7.78 3.00 -22.84
N GLY A 86 -7.07 3.97 -22.27
CA GLY A 86 -6.31 3.76 -21.03
C GLY A 86 -7.20 3.38 -19.84
N ARG A 87 -8.40 3.95 -19.76
CA ARG A 87 -9.40 3.60 -18.74
C ARG A 87 -9.85 2.15 -18.86
N VAL A 88 -10.11 1.70 -20.09
CA VAL A 88 -10.55 0.32 -20.36
C VAL A 88 -9.43 -0.67 -20.04
N MET A 89 -8.19 -0.37 -20.46
CA MET A 89 -7.03 -1.21 -20.14
C MET A 89 -6.80 -1.35 -18.64
N TYR A 90 -6.90 -0.25 -17.88
CA TYR A 90 -6.74 -0.30 -16.43
C TYR A 90 -7.83 -1.15 -15.76
N LEU A 91 -9.09 -0.99 -16.19
CA LEU A 91 -10.21 -1.78 -15.65
C LEU A 91 -10.06 -3.27 -16.00
N ALA A 92 -9.69 -3.59 -17.24
CA ALA A 92 -9.42 -4.96 -17.66
C ALA A 92 -8.27 -5.58 -16.84
N PHE A 93 -7.17 -4.85 -16.65
CA PHE A 93 -6.06 -5.26 -15.80
C PHE A 93 -6.48 -5.49 -14.34
N SER A 94 -7.27 -4.57 -13.78
CA SER A 94 -7.77 -4.67 -12.39
C SER A 94 -8.68 -5.88 -12.20
N ILE A 95 -9.58 -6.14 -13.15
CA ILE A 95 -10.47 -7.31 -13.13
C ILE A 95 -9.66 -8.59 -13.25
N LEU A 96 -8.69 -8.63 -14.18
CA LEU A 96 -7.80 -9.78 -14.36
C LEU A 96 -6.99 -10.07 -13.10
N LEU A 97 -6.41 -9.04 -12.46
CA LEU A 97 -5.66 -9.18 -11.22
C LEU A 97 -6.53 -9.77 -10.10
N MET A 98 -7.75 -9.26 -9.93
CA MET A 98 -8.69 -9.81 -8.94
C MET A 98 -9.11 -11.24 -9.28
N ALA A 99 -9.33 -11.55 -10.55
CA ALA A 99 -9.66 -12.91 -10.99
C ALA A 99 -8.50 -13.88 -10.71
N CYS A 100 -7.25 -13.50 -10.98
CA CYS A 100 -6.07 -14.30 -10.68
C CYS A 100 -5.92 -14.54 -9.17
N LEU A 101 -6.12 -13.51 -8.35
CA LEU A 101 -6.07 -13.61 -6.89
C LEU A 101 -7.13 -14.58 -6.36
N LEU A 102 -8.39 -14.41 -6.77
CA LEU A 102 -9.48 -15.29 -6.35
C LEU A 102 -9.28 -16.72 -6.85
N PHE A 103 -8.78 -16.89 -8.07
CA PHE A 103 -8.47 -18.21 -8.62
C PHE A 103 -7.36 -18.90 -7.82
N ASN A 104 -6.28 -18.20 -7.47
CA ASN A 104 -5.19 -18.77 -6.68
C ASN A 104 -5.66 -19.20 -5.28
N ILE A 105 -6.47 -18.37 -4.62
CA ILE A 105 -7.01 -18.67 -3.29
C ILE A 105 -8.00 -19.83 -3.35
N CYS A 106 -8.87 -19.90 -4.36
CA CYS A 106 -9.89 -20.96 -4.46
C CYS A 106 -9.32 -22.32 -4.90
N PHE A 107 -8.30 -22.36 -5.77
CA PHE A 107 -7.87 -23.60 -6.42
C PHE A 107 -6.46 -24.08 -6.04
N PHE A 108 -5.56 -23.20 -5.58
CA PHE A 108 -4.16 -23.57 -5.32
C PHE A 108 -3.80 -23.56 -3.84
N GLN A 109 -3.71 -22.39 -3.21
CA GLN A 109 -3.13 -22.27 -1.87
C GLN A 109 -4.17 -22.30 -0.74
N GLY A 110 -5.42 -21.96 -1.02
CA GLY A 110 -6.45 -21.84 0.01
C GLY A 110 -6.23 -20.64 0.94
N ILE A 111 -7.17 -20.42 1.85
CA ILE A 111 -7.13 -19.28 2.79
C ILE A 111 -6.18 -19.54 3.97
N TYR A 112 -5.84 -20.80 4.28
CA TYR A 112 -5.11 -21.17 5.50
C TYR A 112 -3.59 -21.33 5.33
N GLN A 113 -3.07 -21.23 4.10
CA GLN A 113 -1.63 -21.22 3.81
C GLN A 113 -1.20 -19.81 3.38
N ALA A 114 0.09 -19.48 3.53
CA ALA A 114 0.60 -18.19 3.08
C ALA A 114 0.47 -18.04 1.56
N ASP A 115 -0.33 -17.08 1.09
CA ASP A 115 -0.50 -16.81 -0.33
C ASP A 115 0.64 -15.92 -0.88
N THR A 116 1.82 -16.52 -1.00
CA THR A 116 3.02 -15.83 -1.49
C THR A 116 2.87 -15.40 -2.95
N TYR A 117 2.19 -16.18 -3.80
CA TYR A 117 2.09 -15.88 -5.22
C TYR A 117 1.18 -14.68 -5.49
N SER A 118 0.00 -14.62 -4.86
CA SER A 118 -0.88 -13.46 -4.98
C SER A 118 -0.27 -12.22 -4.35
N MET A 119 0.47 -12.35 -3.24
CA MET A 119 1.20 -11.22 -2.64
C MET A 119 2.24 -10.65 -3.61
N ILE A 120 3.09 -11.50 -4.20
CA ILE A 120 4.09 -11.05 -5.20
C ILE A 120 3.40 -10.40 -6.40
N LEU A 121 2.33 -11.02 -6.93
CA LEU A 121 1.60 -10.48 -8.07
C LEU A 121 0.98 -9.11 -7.76
N CYS A 122 0.39 -8.96 -6.57
CA CYS A 122 -0.20 -7.70 -6.14
C CYS A 122 0.87 -6.62 -5.95
N GLU A 123 1.97 -6.91 -5.26
CA GLU A 123 3.05 -5.93 -5.09
C GLU A 123 3.68 -5.53 -6.44
N PHE A 124 3.83 -6.48 -7.37
CA PHE A 124 4.27 -6.18 -8.73
C PHE A 124 3.29 -5.25 -9.46
N ALA A 125 1.98 -5.55 -9.42
CA ALA A 125 0.96 -4.72 -10.00
C ALA A 125 0.94 -3.31 -9.39
N MET A 126 1.06 -3.20 -8.06
CA MET A 126 1.09 -1.93 -7.34
C MET A 126 2.35 -1.13 -7.67
N ALA A 127 3.51 -1.77 -7.82
CA ALA A 127 4.74 -1.11 -8.28
C ALA A 127 4.57 -0.54 -9.70
N VAL A 128 4.01 -1.32 -10.65
CA VAL A 128 3.77 -0.85 -12.02
C VAL A 128 2.77 0.31 -12.07
N ILE A 129 1.65 0.19 -11.35
CA ILE A 129 0.61 1.23 -11.32
C ILE A 129 1.13 2.51 -10.66
N SER A 130 1.89 2.39 -9.57
CA SER A 130 2.46 3.55 -8.88
C SER A 130 3.54 4.23 -9.73
N LEU A 131 4.36 3.47 -10.44
CA LEU A 131 5.30 4.01 -11.42
C LEU A 131 4.58 4.78 -12.54
N LEU A 132 3.52 4.20 -13.10
CA LEU A 132 2.71 4.88 -14.11
C LEU A 132 2.10 6.19 -13.59
N ALA A 133 1.66 6.20 -12.33
CA ALA A 133 1.12 7.41 -11.70
C ALA A 133 2.19 8.50 -11.53
N VAL A 134 3.41 8.13 -11.12
CA VAL A 134 4.55 9.05 -11.04
C VAL A 134 4.92 9.58 -12.41
N VAL A 135 5.09 8.71 -13.42
CA VAL A 135 5.45 9.12 -14.79
C VAL A 135 4.40 10.05 -15.39
N LYS A 136 3.11 9.76 -15.17
CA LYS A 136 2.01 10.63 -15.62
C LYS A 136 2.12 12.03 -15.01
N LEU A 137 2.40 12.13 -13.70
CA LEU A 137 2.60 13.41 -13.04
C LEU A 137 3.80 14.18 -13.63
N PHE A 138 4.89 13.49 -13.96
CA PHE A 138 6.04 14.11 -14.63
C PHE A 138 5.73 14.62 -16.05
N LEU A 139 4.85 13.93 -16.79
CA LEU A 139 4.47 14.32 -18.14
C LEU A 139 3.41 15.44 -18.17
N GLU A 140 2.62 15.59 -17.11
CA GLU A 140 1.57 16.62 -16.99
C GLU A 140 2.08 17.93 -16.38
N ASP A 141 3.22 17.93 -15.68
CA ASP A 141 3.76 19.12 -15.01
C ASP A 141 4.88 19.77 -15.84
N ASP A 142 4.58 20.89 -16.50
CA ASP A 142 5.56 21.70 -17.26
C ASP A 142 6.61 22.37 -16.33
N SER A 143 6.43 22.29 -15.00
CA SER A 143 7.33 22.88 -14.02
C SER A 143 7.78 21.85 -12.98
N ALA A 144 9.00 21.30 -13.16
CA ALA A 144 9.61 20.32 -12.24
C ALA A 144 9.68 20.76 -10.75
N ILE A 145 9.42 22.03 -10.46
CA ILE A 145 9.43 22.63 -9.12
C ILE A 145 8.14 22.32 -8.33
N MET A 146 7.01 21.98 -8.98
CA MET A 146 5.73 21.76 -8.30
C MET A 146 5.42 20.28 -7.97
N LEU A 147 6.17 19.32 -8.50
CA LEU A 147 5.87 17.89 -8.31
C LEU A 147 5.90 17.45 -6.83
N ASN A 148 6.89 17.94 -6.06
CA ASN A 148 7.01 17.67 -4.63
C ASN A 148 5.87 18.28 -3.79
N THR A 149 5.11 19.20 -4.36
CA THR A 149 3.93 19.81 -3.73
C THR A 149 2.63 19.09 -4.09
N HIS A 150 2.69 18.09 -4.97
CA HIS A 150 1.51 17.33 -5.36
C HIS A 150 1.28 16.13 -4.42
N PRO A 151 0.10 15.99 -3.79
CA PRO A 151 -0.16 14.89 -2.84
C PRO A 151 -0.12 13.51 -3.51
N TYR A 152 -0.48 13.42 -4.80
CA TYR A 152 -0.42 12.16 -5.54
C TYR A 152 1.01 11.63 -5.72
N PHE A 153 1.99 12.53 -5.83
CA PHE A 153 3.39 12.15 -5.96
C PHE A 153 3.86 11.37 -4.73
N TRP A 154 3.63 11.89 -3.53
CA TRP A 154 4.04 11.24 -2.28
C TRP A 154 3.36 9.88 -2.06
N ILE A 155 2.09 9.77 -2.42
CA ILE A 155 1.37 8.50 -2.35
C ILE A 155 2.00 7.50 -3.32
N SER A 156 2.14 7.86 -4.60
CA SER A 156 2.66 6.93 -5.61
C SER A 156 4.14 6.59 -5.39
N ALA A 157 4.98 7.56 -5.04
CA ALA A 157 6.40 7.31 -4.73
C ALA A 157 6.57 6.43 -3.48
N GLY A 158 5.80 6.69 -2.42
CA GLY A 158 5.81 5.85 -1.21
C GLY A 158 5.38 4.41 -1.51
N THR A 159 4.28 4.22 -2.24
CA THR A 159 3.82 2.90 -2.67
C THR A 159 4.85 2.21 -3.56
N LEU A 160 5.49 2.91 -4.49
CA LEU A 160 6.50 2.35 -5.38
C LEU A 160 7.71 1.83 -4.60
N ILE A 161 8.25 2.63 -3.68
CA ILE A 161 9.39 2.24 -2.84
C ILE A 161 9.03 1.03 -1.99
N PHE A 162 7.85 1.04 -1.38
CA PHE A 162 7.37 -0.08 -0.58
C PHE A 162 7.24 -1.36 -1.43
N SER A 163 6.49 -1.30 -2.53
CA SER A 163 6.22 -2.47 -3.37
C SER A 163 7.49 -3.02 -4.01
N ALA A 164 8.38 -2.17 -4.50
CA ALA A 164 9.68 -2.61 -5.04
C ALA A 164 10.55 -3.26 -3.95
N GLY A 165 10.65 -2.64 -2.78
CA GLY A 165 11.40 -3.19 -1.65
C GLY A 165 10.82 -4.52 -1.17
N ALA A 166 9.50 -4.63 -1.08
CA ALA A 166 8.80 -5.84 -0.68
C ALA A 166 9.04 -6.97 -1.68
N LEU A 167 8.98 -6.69 -2.99
CA LEU A 167 9.29 -7.66 -4.04
C LEU A 167 10.72 -8.19 -3.95
N ILE A 168 11.70 -7.32 -3.70
CA ILE A 168 13.10 -7.72 -3.55
C ILE A 168 13.24 -8.68 -2.36
N ILE A 169 12.64 -8.34 -1.20
CA ILE A 169 12.72 -9.18 -0.01
C ILE A 169 11.98 -10.50 -0.20
N MET A 170 10.80 -10.49 -0.83
CA MET A 170 10.04 -11.71 -1.13
C MET A 170 10.77 -12.61 -2.14
N GLY A 171 11.33 -12.03 -3.20
CA GLY A 171 12.11 -12.78 -4.20
C GLY A 171 13.40 -13.38 -3.63
N LEU A 172 14.04 -12.68 -2.68
CA LEU A 172 15.24 -13.16 -1.99
C LEU A 172 14.92 -14.02 -0.76
N HIS A 173 13.65 -14.27 -0.44
CA HIS A 173 13.26 -14.91 0.83
C HIS A 173 13.93 -16.28 1.02
N GLN A 174 13.90 -17.13 -0.01
CA GLN A 174 14.53 -18.45 0.04
C GLN A 174 16.05 -18.35 0.19
N TYR A 175 16.69 -17.37 -0.45
CA TYR A 175 18.12 -17.13 -0.31
C TYR A 175 18.49 -16.67 1.10
N ILE A 176 17.70 -15.75 1.69
CA ILE A 176 17.87 -15.26 3.06
C ILE A 176 17.75 -16.41 4.07
N LEU A 177 16.79 -17.31 3.87
CA LEU A 177 16.60 -18.51 4.69
C LEU A 177 17.79 -19.46 4.61
N VAL A 178 18.21 -19.82 3.39
CA VAL A 178 19.29 -20.80 3.17
C VAL A 178 20.64 -20.28 3.67
N LYS A 179 20.92 -18.98 3.47
CA LYS A 179 22.18 -18.36 3.88
C LYS A 179 22.15 -17.81 5.31
N ASN A 180 21.03 -17.94 6.03
CA ASN A 180 20.83 -17.38 7.37
C ASN A 180 21.35 -15.94 7.47
N LEU A 181 21.04 -15.11 6.48
CA LEU A 181 21.51 -13.72 6.46
C LEU A 181 20.92 -12.98 7.67
N ARG A 182 21.77 -12.73 8.66
CA ARG A 182 21.44 -12.02 9.89
C ARG A 182 22.20 -10.70 9.91
N TYR A 183 21.47 -9.62 10.11
CA TYR A 183 22.04 -8.30 10.36
C TYR A 183 21.80 -7.99 11.84
N TYR A 184 22.84 -7.70 12.62
CA TYR A 184 22.75 -7.53 14.08
C TYR A 184 21.97 -8.65 14.82
N GLY A 185 22.13 -9.90 14.37
CA GLY A 185 21.52 -11.07 15.03
C GLY A 185 20.05 -11.34 14.69
N LEU A 186 19.33 -10.42 14.03
CA LEU A 186 17.98 -10.67 13.50
C LEU A 186 18.05 -10.92 11.99
N ARG A 187 17.05 -11.65 11.47
CA ARG A 187 16.90 -11.88 10.03
C ARG A 187 16.63 -10.56 9.31
N VAL A 188 17.22 -10.38 8.13
CA VAL A 188 17.14 -9.13 7.34
C VAL A 188 15.69 -8.72 7.01
N ASP A 189 14.81 -9.69 6.76
CA ASP A 189 13.39 -9.48 6.50
C ASP A 189 12.67 -8.73 7.65
N ARG A 190 13.05 -8.99 8.90
CA ARG A 190 12.50 -8.33 10.09
C ARG A 190 12.94 -6.88 10.26
N TYR A 191 13.99 -6.44 9.57
CA TYR A 191 14.43 -5.03 9.58
C TYR A 191 13.91 -4.27 8.38
N VAL A 192 14.00 -4.86 7.19
CA VAL A 192 13.66 -4.17 5.95
C VAL A 192 12.15 -3.92 5.85
N MET A 193 11.30 -4.90 6.15
CA MET A 193 9.85 -4.73 6.03
C MET A 193 9.28 -3.62 6.94
N PRO A 194 9.63 -3.53 8.24
CA PRO A 194 9.22 -2.39 9.06
C PRO A 194 9.76 -1.05 8.54
N THR A 195 10.98 -1.03 8.01
CA THR A 195 11.58 0.18 7.43
C THR A 195 10.80 0.69 6.22
N LEU A 196 10.43 -0.22 5.32
CA LEU A 196 9.57 0.11 4.17
C LEU A 196 8.20 0.62 4.62
N ASN A 197 7.62 0.01 5.66
CA ASN A 197 6.36 0.48 6.26
C ASN A 197 6.49 1.90 6.82
N TYR A 198 7.59 2.25 7.52
CA TYR A 198 7.80 3.62 7.99
C TYR A 198 7.79 4.62 6.85
N ILE A 199 8.51 4.32 5.76
CA ILE A 199 8.59 5.18 4.58
C ILE A 199 7.19 5.34 3.96
N LEU A 200 6.45 4.24 3.82
CA LEU A 200 5.10 4.23 3.23
C LEU A 200 4.13 5.10 4.02
N TYR A 201 3.95 4.82 5.32
CA TYR A 201 2.96 5.52 6.13
C TYR A 201 3.33 6.98 6.41
N SER A 202 4.63 7.30 6.47
CA SER A 202 5.11 8.68 6.54
C SER A 202 4.79 9.44 5.26
N SER A 203 4.99 8.81 4.09
CA SER A 203 4.65 9.40 2.80
C SER A 203 3.15 9.66 2.66
N TYR A 204 2.31 8.71 3.10
CA TYR A 204 0.85 8.89 3.15
C TYR A 204 0.45 10.02 4.10
N GLY A 205 1.01 10.05 5.32
CA GLY A 205 0.74 11.11 6.29
C GLY A 205 1.11 12.50 5.74
N TYR A 206 2.28 12.62 5.10
CA TYR A 206 2.72 13.86 4.47
C TYR A 206 1.77 14.28 3.33
N ALA A 207 1.37 13.35 2.45
CA ALA A 207 0.42 13.60 1.37
C ALA A 207 -0.93 14.12 1.91
N PHE A 208 -1.44 13.55 2.99
CA PHE A 208 -2.70 13.97 3.61
C PHE A 208 -2.64 15.38 4.19
N ILE A 209 -1.52 15.72 4.85
CA ILE A 209 -1.27 17.09 5.34
C ILE A 209 -1.24 18.06 4.17
N LEU A 210 -0.63 17.67 3.05
CA LEU A 210 -0.54 18.48 1.85
C LEU A 210 -1.91 18.73 1.21
N CYS A 211 -2.77 17.70 1.12
CA CYS A 211 -4.17 17.85 0.69
C CYS A 211 -4.91 18.91 1.51
N ARG A 212 -4.72 18.92 2.84
CA ARG A 212 -5.33 19.91 3.72
C ARG A 212 -4.74 21.31 3.49
N LYS A 213 -3.42 21.45 3.40
CA LYS A 213 -2.75 22.74 3.13
C LYS A 213 -3.23 23.36 1.80
N LEU A 214 -3.29 22.58 0.74
CA LEU A 214 -3.75 23.02 -0.58
C LEU A 214 -5.26 23.35 -0.60
N THR A 215 -6.05 22.67 0.23
CA THR A 215 -7.48 22.98 0.36
C THR A 215 -7.72 24.29 1.10
N ASN A 216 -6.88 24.60 2.09
CA ASN A 216 -7.00 25.80 2.93
C ASN A 216 -6.32 27.03 2.34
N LYS A 217 -5.41 26.88 1.37
CA LYS A 217 -4.97 28.02 0.58
C LYS A 217 -6.16 28.48 -0.28
N PRO A 218 -6.74 29.67 -0.04
CA PRO A 218 -7.68 30.24 -0.98
C PRO A 218 -6.95 30.33 -2.32
N SER A 219 -7.61 29.89 -3.38
CA SER A 219 -7.17 30.05 -4.76
C SER A 219 -6.83 31.52 -5.00
N GLN A 220 -5.55 31.86 -4.87
CA GLN A 220 -5.00 33.05 -5.47
C GLN A 220 -4.72 32.67 -6.92
N GLN A 221 -5.56 33.23 -7.79
CA GLN A 221 -5.55 33.22 -9.26
C GLN A 221 -6.24 32.03 -9.92
#